data_AF-A0A9E6CPI7-F1
#
_entry.id   AF-A0A9E6CPI7-F1
#
_cell.length_a   1.000
_cell.length_b   1.000
_cell.length_c   1.000
_cell.angle_alpha   90.00
_cell.angle_beta   90.00
_cell.angle_gamma   90.00
#
_symmetry.space_group_name_H-M   'P 1'
#
loop_
_entity.id
_entity.type
_entity.pdbx_description
1 polymer ?
#
loop_
_entity_poly.entity_id
_entity_poly.type
_entity_poly.pdbx_seq_one_letter_code
_entity_poly.pdbx_strand_id
1 'polypeptide(L)'
;MSKPRFDDLLKVVLSKRPSKEKLKKLGMTQEELDRFLDSLLYATETKAYNRILSEDEKRVLTPAAFGYLVHLLKIKSIDRELFENIISLSLQLNVFLRKKIDKPMMDNIVNYLIFSGQGEISVRDLIENFFIHETDFDFEEDIH
;
A
#
# COMPACT_ATOMS: atom_id res chain seq x y z
N MET A 1 -32.58 27.89 22.14
CA MET A 1 -31.55 27.82 21.07
C MET A 1 -32.03 26.84 20.02
N SER A 2 -31.94 27.17 18.73
CA SER A 2 -32.35 26.30 17.63
C SER A 2 -31.30 25.21 17.44
N LYS A 3 -31.70 23.94 17.51
CA LYS A 3 -30.78 22.83 17.19
C LYS A 3 -30.33 22.96 15.72
N PRO A 4 -29.04 22.80 15.42
CA PRO A 4 -28.57 22.83 14.03
C PRO A 4 -29.21 21.67 13.25
N ARG A 5 -29.66 21.94 12.03
CA ARG A 5 -30.20 20.90 11.15
C ARG A 5 -29.05 20.03 10.66
N PHE A 6 -29.30 18.73 10.55
CA PHE A 6 -28.32 17.74 10.08
C PHE A 6 -27.69 18.15 8.72
N ASP A 7 -28.47 18.78 7.86
CA ASP A 7 -28.02 19.31 6.56
C ASP A 7 -26.91 20.36 6.67
N ASP A 8 -26.92 21.17 7.73
CA ASP A 8 -25.92 22.22 7.95
C ASP A 8 -24.59 21.61 8.41
N LEU A 9 -24.65 20.52 9.17
CA LEU A 9 -23.47 19.75 9.60
C LEU A 9 -22.82 19.02 8.41
N LEU A 10 -23.63 18.39 7.56
CA LEU A 10 -23.17 17.73 6.34
C LEU A 10 -22.46 18.69 5.39
N LYS A 11 -22.99 19.92 5.20
CA LYS A 11 -22.36 20.93 4.36
C LYS A 11 -20.97 21.34 4.84
N VAL A 12 -20.73 21.35 6.15
CA VAL A 12 -19.42 21.70 6.71
C VAL A 12 -18.42 20.54 6.51
N VAL A 13 -18.85 19.29 6.69
CA VAL A 13 -18.01 18.10 6.49
C VAL A 13 -17.63 17.90 5.02
N LEU A 14 -18.58 18.13 4.10
CA LEU A 14 -18.36 17.99 2.65
C LEU A 14 -17.55 19.15 2.05
N SER A 15 -17.26 20.20 2.83
CA SER A 15 -16.43 21.30 2.38
C SER A 15 -14.95 20.91 2.39
N LYS A 16 -14.19 21.29 1.34
CA LYS A 16 -12.75 20.98 1.18
C LYS A 16 -11.86 21.43 2.35
N ARG A 17 -12.36 22.27 3.27
CA ARG A 17 -11.69 22.72 4.49
C ARG A 17 -12.72 22.89 5.62
N PRO A 18 -13.00 21.86 6.43
CA PRO A 18 -13.89 21.98 7.57
C PRO A 18 -13.25 22.92 8.62
N SER A 19 -13.88 24.08 8.86
CA SER A 19 -13.42 25.06 9.85
C SER A 19 -14.14 24.85 11.18
N LYS A 20 -13.38 24.62 12.26
CA LYS A 20 -13.89 24.50 13.65
C LYS A 20 -14.73 25.72 14.07
N GLU A 21 -14.46 26.89 13.52
CA GLU A 21 -15.21 28.12 13.82
C GLU A 21 -16.64 28.08 13.25
N LYS A 22 -16.87 27.42 12.11
CA LYS A 22 -18.21 27.28 11.52
C LYS A 22 -19.09 26.34 12.34
N LEU A 23 -18.52 25.31 12.92
CA LEU A 23 -19.24 24.36 13.78
C LEU A 23 -19.61 24.98 15.14
N LYS A 24 -18.75 25.81 15.73
CA LYS A 24 -19.07 26.57 16.95
C LYS A 24 -20.23 27.56 16.76
N LYS A 25 -20.32 28.19 15.58
CA LYS A 25 -21.42 29.11 15.23
C LYS A 25 -22.78 28.42 15.07
N LEU A 26 -22.82 27.09 14.94
CA LEU A 26 -24.05 26.29 14.85
C LEU A 26 -24.67 25.97 16.23
N GLY A 27 -24.11 26.50 17.32
CA GLY A 27 -24.64 26.32 18.67
C GLY A 27 -24.32 24.96 19.30
N MET A 28 -23.36 24.22 18.73
CA MET A 28 -22.84 22.99 19.32
C MET A 28 -22.00 23.29 20.56
N THR A 29 -22.20 22.50 21.60
CA THR A 29 -21.31 22.50 22.76
C THR A 29 -19.94 21.94 22.37
N GLN A 30 -18.90 22.29 23.16
CA GLN A 30 -17.55 21.81 22.91
C GLN A 30 -17.49 20.27 22.94
N GLU A 31 -18.25 19.62 23.83
CA GLU A 31 -18.33 18.15 23.92
C GLU A 31 -18.99 17.48 22.71
N GLU A 32 -20.00 18.11 22.11
CA GLU A 32 -20.65 17.63 20.88
C GLU A 32 -19.73 17.80 19.68
N LEU A 33 -18.98 18.91 19.65
CA LEU A 33 -17.96 19.15 18.64
C LEU A 33 -16.86 18.08 18.69
N ASP A 34 -16.37 17.76 19.89
CA ASP A 34 -15.28 16.81 20.07
C ASP A 34 -15.75 15.39 19.69
N ARG A 35 -16.97 14.97 20.10
CA ARG A 35 -17.58 13.70 19.65
C ARG A 35 -17.78 13.64 18.13
N PHE A 36 -18.17 14.75 17.52
CA PHE A 36 -18.37 14.83 16.07
C PHE A 36 -17.04 14.72 15.32
N LEU A 37 -15.99 15.39 15.81
CA LEU A 37 -14.65 15.31 15.23
C LEU A 37 -14.04 13.91 15.43
N ASP A 38 -14.20 13.32 16.60
CA ASP A 38 -13.72 11.96 16.87
C ASP A 38 -14.38 10.94 15.94
N SER A 39 -15.70 11.04 15.73
CA SER A 39 -16.40 10.14 14.79
C SER A 39 -15.97 10.32 13.33
N LEU A 40 -15.64 11.55 12.91
CA LEU A 40 -15.10 11.82 11.56
C LEU A 40 -13.66 11.33 11.40
N LEU A 41 -12.82 11.53 12.42
CA LEU A 41 -11.41 11.14 12.39
C LEU A 41 -11.25 9.62 12.48
N TYR A 42 -12.06 8.94 13.30
CA TYR A 42 -12.12 7.48 13.33
C TYR A 42 -12.49 6.90 11.96
N ALA A 43 -13.41 7.53 11.23
CA ALA A 43 -13.80 7.12 9.88
C ALA A 43 -12.69 7.34 8.84
N THR A 44 -11.76 8.28 9.06
CA THR A 44 -10.59 8.47 8.19
C THR A 44 -9.45 7.51 8.48
N GLU A 45 -9.22 7.14 9.74
CA GLU A 45 -8.13 6.21 10.11
C GLU A 45 -8.44 4.74 9.76
N THR A 46 -9.72 4.36 9.75
CA THR A 46 -10.15 2.96 9.49
C THR A 46 -10.54 2.68 8.04
N LYS A 47 -10.25 3.57 7.08
CA LYS A 47 -10.42 3.19 5.67
C LYS A 47 -9.46 2.06 5.33
N ALA A 48 -10.00 0.85 5.28
CA ALA A 48 -9.32 -0.34 4.77
C ALA A 48 -8.71 0.00 3.41
N TYR A 49 -7.41 -0.24 3.28
CA TYR A 49 -6.73 -0.04 2.00
C TYR A 49 -7.23 -1.10 1.02
N ASN A 50 -8.10 -0.68 0.10
CA ASN A 50 -8.76 -1.53 -0.88
C ASN A 50 -8.15 -1.27 -2.26
N ARG A 51 -6.96 -1.83 -2.50
CA ARG A 51 -6.29 -1.73 -3.80
C ARG A 51 -6.84 -2.78 -4.76
N ILE A 52 -7.19 -2.32 -5.95
CA ILE A 52 -7.52 -3.18 -7.10
C ILE A 52 -6.37 -3.02 -8.09
N LEU A 53 -5.86 -4.15 -8.59
CA LEU A 53 -4.79 -4.14 -9.61
C LEU A 53 -5.32 -3.63 -10.95
N SER A 54 -4.53 -2.82 -11.64
CA SER A 54 -4.74 -2.45 -13.05
C SER A 54 -4.52 -3.66 -13.98
N GLU A 55 -4.94 -3.56 -15.24
CA GLU A 55 -4.73 -4.65 -16.21
C GLU A 55 -3.24 -4.93 -16.47
N ASP A 56 -2.40 -3.89 -16.46
CA ASP A 56 -0.95 -4.06 -16.59
C ASP A 56 -0.36 -4.75 -15.36
N GLU A 57 -0.78 -4.38 -14.17
CA GLU A 57 -0.35 -5.02 -12.92
C GLU A 57 -0.77 -6.51 -12.87
N LYS A 58 -1.97 -6.87 -13.34
CA LYS A 58 -2.42 -8.27 -13.44
C LYS A 58 -1.61 -9.10 -14.44
N ARG A 59 -1.04 -8.47 -15.46
CA ARG A 59 -0.14 -9.13 -16.41
C ARG A 59 1.22 -9.40 -15.79
N VAL A 60 1.66 -8.54 -14.88
CA VAL A 60 2.96 -8.66 -14.20
C VAL A 60 2.90 -9.58 -12.98
N LEU A 61 1.86 -9.47 -12.15
CA LEU A 61 1.77 -10.15 -10.87
C LEU A 61 0.87 -11.39 -10.96
N THR A 62 1.32 -12.49 -10.35
CA THR A 62 0.42 -13.62 -10.11
C THR A 62 -0.57 -13.30 -8.98
N PRO A 63 -1.77 -13.91 -8.96
CA PRO A 63 -2.70 -13.75 -7.84
C PRO A 63 -2.11 -14.14 -6.49
N ALA A 64 -1.23 -15.15 -6.47
CA ALA A 64 -0.54 -15.60 -5.25
C ALA A 64 0.44 -14.54 -4.71
N ALA A 65 1.22 -13.90 -5.59
CA ALA A 65 2.12 -12.81 -5.23
C ALA A 65 1.36 -11.61 -4.67
N PHE A 66 0.28 -11.20 -5.34
CA PHE A 66 -0.55 -10.10 -4.87
C PHE A 66 -1.25 -10.42 -3.53
N GLY A 67 -1.79 -11.63 -3.40
CA GLY A 67 -2.41 -12.09 -2.16
C GLY A 67 -1.43 -12.10 -0.98
N TYR A 68 -0.18 -12.48 -1.22
CA TYR A 68 0.90 -12.40 -0.24
C TYR A 68 1.18 -10.96 0.21
N LEU A 69 1.31 -10.03 -0.74
CA LEU A 69 1.54 -8.62 -0.42
C LEU A 69 0.38 -8.00 0.38
N VAL A 70 -0.86 -8.33 0.01
CA VAL A 70 -2.06 -7.92 0.77
C VAL A 70 -2.05 -8.51 2.18
N HIS A 71 -1.60 -9.76 2.35
CA HIS A 71 -1.47 -10.38 3.67
C HIS A 71 -0.48 -9.60 4.55
N LEU A 72 0.71 -9.27 4.03
CA LEU A 72 1.72 -8.48 4.74
C LEU A 72 1.20 -7.11 5.18
N LEU A 73 0.45 -6.43 4.31
CA LEU A 73 -0.17 -5.15 4.64
C LEU A 73 -1.23 -5.30 5.75
N LYS A 74 -2.04 -6.36 5.70
CA LYS A 74 -3.08 -6.64 6.71
C LYS A 74 -2.50 -6.90 8.10
N ILE A 75 -1.38 -7.64 8.17
CA ILE A 75 -0.69 -7.92 9.44
C ILE A 75 0.23 -6.76 9.88
N LYS A 76 0.25 -5.64 9.14
CA LYS A 76 1.08 -4.45 9.38
C LYS A 76 2.59 -4.73 9.36
N SER A 77 3.03 -5.76 8.64
CA SER A 77 4.46 -6.01 8.39
C SER A 77 5.05 -5.03 7.38
N ILE A 78 4.21 -4.49 6.50
CA ILE A 78 4.54 -3.41 5.59
C ILE A 78 3.45 -2.33 5.69
N ASP A 79 3.81 -1.08 5.39
CA ASP A 79 2.85 0.01 5.28
C ASP A 79 2.36 0.17 3.83
N ARG A 80 1.48 1.15 3.62
CA ARG A 80 0.88 1.43 2.30
C ARG A 80 1.90 1.96 1.30
N GLU A 81 2.90 2.68 1.77
CA GLU A 81 3.93 3.26 0.90
C GLU A 81 4.84 2.16 0.37
N LEU A 82 5.34 1.30 1.25
CA LEU A 82 6.13 0.14 0.88
C LEU A 82 5.33 -0.82 -0.03
N PHE A 83 4.04 -1.01 0.24
CA PHE A 83 3.16 -1.78 -0.64
C PHE A 83 3.16 -1.25 -2.09
N GLU A 84 2.92 0.05 -2.29
CA GLU A 84 2.90 0.64 -3.65
C GLU A 84 4.29 0.64 -4.29
N ASN A 85 5.34 0.85 -3.50
CA ASN A 85 6.73 0.76 -3.98
C ASN A 85 7.05 -0.63 -4.51
N ILE A 86 6.61 -1.69 -3.81
CA ILE A 86 6.80 -3.08 -4.25
C ILE A 86 6.06 -3.35 -5.57
N ILE A 87 4.82 -2.85 -5.72
CA ILE A 87 4.06 -2.97 -6.97
C ILE A 87 4.78 -2.26 -8.12
N SER A 88 5.21 -1.01 -7.90
CA SER A 88 5.94 -0.22 -8.90
C SER A 88 7.25 -0.90 -9.32
N LEU A 89 7.99 -1.44 -8.36
CA LEU A 89 9.22 -2.16 -8.63
C LEU A 89 8.96 -3.45 -9.41
N SER A 90 7.90 -4.19 -9.07
CA SER A 90 7.51 -5.40 -9.80
C SER A 90 7.23 -5.12 -11.28
N LEU A 91 6.56 -4.00 -11.58
CA LEU A 91 6.33 -3.56 -12.97
C LEU A 91 7.65 -3.28 -13.69
N GLN A 92 8.60 -2.60 -13.04
CA GLN A 92 9.91 -2.30 -13.62
C GLN A 92 10.72 -3.58 -13.86
N LEU A 93 10.76 -4.49 -12.89
CA LEU A 93 11.46 -5.77 -13.00
C LEU A 93 10.90 -6.62 -14.15
N ASN A 94 9.59 -6.59 -14.38
CA ASN A 94 8.98 -7.33 -15.48
C ASN A 94 9.48 -6.89 -16.87
N VAL A 95 9.86 -5.62 -17.05
CA VAL A 95 10.44 -5.12 -18.30
C VAL A 95 11.74 -5.87 -18.66
N PHE A 96 12.55 -6.19 -17.65
CA PHE A 96 13.83 -6.87 -17.81
C PHE A 96 13.69 -8.38 -17.83
N LEU A 97 12.91 -8.92 -16.89
CA LEU A 97 12.76 -10.36 -16.67
C LEU A 97 11.83 -11.02 -17.69
N ARG A 98 10.86 -10.27 -18.24
CA ARG A 98 9.83 -10.74 -19.19
C ARG A 98 8.99 -11.93 -18.70
N LYS A 99 8.91 -12.11 -17.37
CA LYS A 99 8.16 -13.17 -16.68
C LYS A 99 7.32 -12.59 -15.57
N LYS A 100 6.22 -13.27 -15.22
CA LYS A 100 5.35 -12.85 -14.12
C LYS A 100 6.08 -13.01 -12.79
N ILE A 101 5.84 -12.07 -11.88
CA ILE A 101 6.32 -12.15 -10.50
C ILE A 101 5.41 -13.10 -9.73
N ASP A 102 5.98 -14.22 -9.31
CA ASP A 102 5.33 -15.21 -8.45
C ASP A 102 5.53 -14.89 -6.96
N LYS A 103 4.98 -15.72 -6.08
CA LYS A 103 5.07 -15.50 -4.62
C LYS A 103 6.54 -15.56 -4.12
N PRO A 104 7.36 -16.55 -4.50
CA PRO A 104 8.78 -16.56 -4.14
C PRO A 104 9.54 -15.29 -4.56
N MET A 105 9.36 -14.84 -5.80
CA MET A 105 9.99 -13.59 -6.27
C MET A 105 9.49 -12.38 -5.49
N MET A 106 8.19 -12.31 -5.20
CA MET A 106 7.61 -11.24 -4.39
C MET A 106 8.20 -11.22 -2.98
N ASP A 107 8.41 -12.39 -2.35
CA ASP A 107 9.05 -12.49 -1.05
C ASP A 107 10.49 -11.97 -1.09
N ASN A 108 11.25 -12.32 -2.13
CA ASN A 108 12.59 -11.77 -2.34
C ASN A 108 12.57 -10.25 -2.52
N ILE A 109 11.64 -9.70 -3.30
CA ILE A 109 11.48 -8.24 -3.47
C ILE A 109 11.21 -7.57 -2.11
N VAL A 110 10.27 -8.13 -1.33
CA VAL A 110 9.90 -7.61 0.00
C VAL A 110 11.09 -7.65 0.94
N ASN A 111 11.72 -8.81 1.10
CA ASN A 111 12.87 -9.00 1.97
C ASN A 111 14.00 -8.05 1.56
N TYR A 112 14.28 -7.98 0.26
CA TYR A 112 15.28 -7.08 -0.25
C TYR A 112 14.99 -5.64 0.15
N LEU A 113 13.79 -5.10 -0.10
CA LEU A 113 13.45 -3.72 0.26
C LEU A 113 13.47 -3.45 1.77
N ILE A 114 13.09 -4.43 2.60
CA ILE A 114 13.13 -4.29 4.06
C ILE A 114 14.57 -4.29 4.58
N PHE A 115 15.41 -5.22 4.12
CA PHE A 115 16.78 -5.37 4.61
C PHE A 115 17.78 -4.41 3.97
N SER A 116 17.49 -3.91 2.77
CA SER A 116 18.34 -2.95 2.08
C SER A 116 18.16 -1.50 2.56
N GLY A 117 17.21 -1.24 3.47
CA GLY A 117 16.81 0.07 4.01
C GLY A 117 17.90 0.91 4.73
N GLN A 118 19.19 0.71 4.44
CA GLN A 118 20.30 1.55 4.89
C GLN A 118 21.23 2.05 3.77
N GLY A 119 20.97 1.78 2.49
CA GLY A 119 21.81 2.25 1.37
C GLY A 119 21.05 2.75 0.15
N GLU A 120 21.70 3.55 -0.70
CA GLU A 120 21.22 3.83 -2.07
C GLU A 120 21.29 2.53 -2.87
N ILE A 121 20.12 1.99 -3.21
CA ILE A 121 20.05 0.73 -3.92
C ILE A 121 19.63 0.99 -5.36
N SER A 122 20.37 0.41 -6.29
CA SER A 122 20.04 0.50 -7.70
C SER A 122 19.15 -0.66 -8.14
N VAL A 123 18.29 -0.41 -9.14
CA VAL A 123 17.50 -1.47 -9.80
C VAL A 123 18.42 -2.57 -10.37
N ARG A 124 19.67 -2.23 -10.67
CA ARG A 124 20.70 -3.17 -11.11
C ARG A 124 21.04 -4.21 -10.05
N ASP A 125 21.17 -3.82 -8.78
CA ASP A 125 21.49 -4.74 -7.68
C ASP A 125 20.36 -5.76 -7.45
N LEU A 126 19.11 -5.34 -7.65
CA LEU A 126 17.95 -6.23 -7.64
C LEU A 126 18.00 -7.23 -8.79
N ILE A 127 18.23 -6.73 -10.01
CA ILE A 127 18.33 -7.56 -11.21
C ILE A 127 19.44 -8.59 -11.03
N GLU A 128 20.64 -8.19 -10.61
CA GLU A 128 21.78 -9.09 -10.38
C GLU A 128 21.42 -10.19 -9.38
N ASN A 129 20.77 -9.87 -8.25
CA ASN A 129 20.29 -10.88 -7.31
C ASN A 129 19.28 -11.86 -7.93
N PHE A 130 18.34 -11.38 -8.75
CA PHE A 130 17.37 -12.27 -9.41
C PHE A 130 18.00 -13.16 -10.48
N PHE A 131 19.04 -12.69 -11.18
CA PHE A 131 19.75 -13.49 -12.19
C PHE A 131 20.72 -14.51 -11.57
N ILE A 132 21.39 -14.17 -10.46
CA ILE A 132 22.28 -15.10 -9.75
C ILE A 132 21.51 -16.32 -9.25
N HIS A 133 20.30 -16.11 -8.69
CA HIS A 133 19.48 -17.22 -8.22
C HIS A 133 18.87 -18.10 -9.33
N GLU A 134 18.91 -17.67 -10.60
CA GLU A 134 18.52 -18.53 -11.73
C GLU A 134 19.66 -19.37 -12.28
N THR A 135 20.92 -19.06 -11.93
CA THR A 135 22.09 -19.77 -12.48
C THR A 135 22.53 -20.98 -11.66
N ASP A 136 21.91 -21.24 -10.51
CA ASP A 136 22.28 -22.32 -9.57
C ASP A 136 21.49 -23.64 -9.77
N PHE A 137 20.86 -23.88 -10.93
CA PHE A 137 20.22 -25.18 -11.22
C PHE A 137 20.60 -25.73 -12.60
N ASP A 138 21.08 -26.99 -12.56
CA ASP A 138 21.49 -27.93 -13.62
C ASP A 138 22.91 -27.78 -14.21
N PHE A 139 23.92 -28.00 -13.36
CA PHE A 139 25.02 -28.89 -13.77
C PHE A 139 24.68 -30.31 -13.29
N GLU A 140 23.87 -31.05 -14.05
CA GLU A 140 24.03 -32.50 -14.04
C GLU A 140 25.44 -32.76 -14.61
N GLU A 141 26.39 -33.08 -13.74
CA GLU A 141 27.64 -33.69 -14.15
C GLU A 141 27.29 -34.98 -14.92
N ASP A 142 27.43 -34.93 -16.25
CA ASP A 142 27.63 -36.14 -17.05
C ASP A 142 28.91 -36.82 -16.56
N ILE A 143 28.80 -37.65 -15.52
CA ILE A 143 29.83 -38.61 -15.14
C ILE A 143 29.54 -39.89 -15.93
N HIS A 144 30.50 -40.20 -16.81
CA HIS A 144 30.65 -41.35 -17.68
C HIS A 144 30.17 -42.71 -17.15
#